data_AF-A0A3M3GM49-F1
#
_entry.id   AF-A0A3M3GM49-F1
#
_cell.length_a   1.000
_cell.length_b   1.000
_cell.length_c   1.000
_cell.angle_alpha   90.00
_cell.angle_beta   90.00
_cell.angle_gamma   90.00
#
_symmetry.space_group_name_H-M   'P 1'
#
loop_
_entity.id
_entity.type
_entity.pdbx_description
1 polymer ?
#
loop_
_entity_poly.entity_id
_entity_poly.type
_entity_poly.pdbx_seq_one_letter_code
_entity_poly.pdbx_strand_id
1 'polypeptide(L)'
;MTQEQSVEIKVLARQGHGIKFIARELGISRNTVRKYLRKARSLPSDKVRPARPCKIDPFKDYLHERIEAARPHWIPATVLLREITALGYSGGVSRLKAYIRPFKRKAEEPLVRFETLPGKQMQVDFTTIRRGRQPLKAF
;
A
#
# COMPACT_ATOMS: atom_id res chain seq x y z
N MET A 1 -0.46 3.46 -22.63
CA MET A 1 -0.64 2.79 -23.92
C MET A 1 -1.23 1.44 -23.63
N THR A 2 -2.46 1.19 -24.04
CA THR A 2 -3.12 -0.10 -23.80
C THR A 2 -2.58 -1.16 -24.75
N GLN A 3 -2.84 -2.44 -24.44
CA GLN A 3 -2.48 -3.53 -25.36
C GLN A 3 -3.21 -3.40 -26.70
N GLU A 4 -4.48 -2.97 -26.69
CA GLU A 4 -5.31 -2.71 -27.87
C GLU A 4 -4.67 -1.70 -28.83
N GLN A 5 -4.30 -0.52 -28.34
CA GLN A 5 -3.63 0.51 -29.14
C GLN A 5 -2.31 0.00 -29.75
N SER A 6 -1.61 -0.90 -29.06
CA SER A 6 -0.37 -1.50 -29.58
C SER A 6 -0.60 -2.49 -30.73
N VAL A 7 -1.74 -3.19 -30.72
CA VAL A 7 -2.15 -4.12 -31.77
C VAL A 7 -2.61 -3.33 -33.00
N GLU A 8 -3.39 -2.28 -32.78
CA GLU A 8 -3.93 -1.42 -33.83
C GLU A 8 -2.82 -0.71 -34.63
N ILE A 9 -1.79 -0.20 -33.95
CA ILE A 9 -0.56 0.33 -34.59
C ILE A 9 0.06 -0.72 -35.54
N LYS A 10 0.10 -1.99 -35.15
CA LYS A 10 0.70 -3.07 -35.97
C LYS A 10 -0.19 -3.43 -37.15
N VAL A 11 -1.51 -3.47 -36.97
CA VAL A 11 -2.47 -3.76 -38.04
C VAL A 11 -2.40 -2.69 -39.12
N LEU A 12 -2.47 -1.41 -38.73
CA LEU A 12 -2.40 -0.30 -39.68
C LEU A 12 -1.05 -0.25 -40.42
N ALA A 13 0.05 -0.56 -39.73
CA ALA A 13 1.36 -0.64 -40.39
C ALA A 13 1.46 -1.83 -41.35
N ARG A 14 0.85 -2.99 -41.04
CA ARG A 14 0.77 -4.14 -41.95
C ARG A 14 -0.09 -3.85 -43.18
N GLN A 15 -1.10 -3.00 -43.05
CA GLN A 15 -1.91 -2.48 -44.15
C GLN A 15 -1.18 -1.43 -45.01
N GLY A 16 0.07 -1.09 -44.69
CA GLY A 16 0.90 -0.18 -45.47
C GLY A 16 0.76 1.30 -45.08
N HIS A 17 0.03 1.63 -44.02
CA HIS A 17 -0.12 3.01 -43.59
C HIS A 17 1.19 3.58 -43.01
N GLY A 18 1.51 4.82 -43.39
CA GLY A 18 2.68 5.53 -42.89
C GLY A 18 2.54 5.99 -41.42
N ILE A 19 3.67 6.16 -40.73
CA ILE A 19 3.72 6.55 -39.30
C ILE A 19 2.89 7.82 -39.00
N LYS A 20 2.91 8.81 -39.91
CA LYS A 20 2.14 10.07 -39.73
C LYS A 20 0.63 9.83 -39.75
N PHE A 21 0.18 8.91 -40.61
CA PHE A 21 -1.23 8.54 -40.71
C PHE A 21 -1.69 7.84 -39.43
N ILE A 22 -0.96 6.80 -39.00
CA ILE A 22 -1.26 6.03 -37.79
C ILE A 22 -1.29 6.93 -36.54
N ALA A 23 -0.35 7.88 -36.44
CA ALA A 23 -0.31 8.83 -35.34
C ALA A 23 -1.53 9.74 -35.28
N ARG A 24 -2.04 10.18 -36.44
CA ARG A 24 -3.24 11.01 -36.55
C ARG A 24 -4.51 10.21 -36.25
N GLU A 25 -4.60 9.01 -36.81
CA GLU A 25 -5.76 8.13 -36.66
C GLU A 25 -5.98 7.71 -35.20
N LEU A 26 -4.91 7.29 -34.53
CA LEU A 26 -4.99 6.80 -33.15
C LEU A 26 -4.82 7.89 -32.09
N GLY A 27 -4.55 9.14 -32.50
CA GLY A 27 -4.28 10.25 -31.57
C GLY A 27 -2.99 10.07 -30.74
N ILE A 28 -2.02 9.30 -31.23
CA ILE A 28 -0.80 8.92 -30.51
C ILE A 28 0.41 9.64 -31.10
N SER A 29 1.39 10.00 -30.24
CA SER A 29 2.62 10.63 -30.73
C SER A 29 3.36 9.78 -31.78
N ARG A 30 3.87 10.43 -32.83
CA ARG A 30 4.71 9.80 -33.87
C ARG A 30 5.90 9.02 -33.30
N ASN A 31 6.44 9.46 -32.17
CA ASN A 31 7.56 8.81 -31.49
C ASN A 31 7.12 7.51 -30.83
N THR A 32 5.91 7.46 -30.30
CA THR A 32 5.32 6.26 -29.72
C THR A 32 5.01 5.25 -30.82
N VAL A 33 4.35 5.65 -31.92
CA VAL A 33 4.13 4.77 -33.09
C VAL A 33 5.45 4.18 -33.59
N ARG A 34 6.47 5.02 -33.81
CA ARG A 34 7.81 4.58 -34.23
C ARG A 34 8.44 3.60 -33.22
N LYS A 35 8.33 3.86 -31.91
CA LYS A 35 8.84 2.98 -30.85
C LYS A 35 8.18 1.60 -30.91
N TYR A 36 6.86 1.54 -31.09
CA TYR A 36 6.12 0.28 -31.11
C TYR A 36 6.31 -0.51 -32.41
N LEU A 37 6.47 0.15 -33.55
CA LEU A 37 6.81 -0.51 -34.82
C LEU A 37 8.24 -1.06 -34.83
N ARG A 38 9.22 -0.30 -34.30
CA ARG A 38 10.61 -0.80 -34.14
C ARG A 38 10.71 -1.96 -33.15
N LYS A 39 9.90 -1.93 -32.11
CA LYS A 39 9.83 -2.99 -31.09
C LYS A 39 8.99 -4.21 -31.53
N ALA A 40 8.51 -4.31 -32.77
CA ALA A 40 7.65 -5.43 -33.19
C ALA A 40 8.26 -6.85 -32.99
N ARG A 41 9.58 -6.98 -32.78
CA ARG A 41 10.23 -8.25 -32.38
C ARG A 41 10.19 -8.56 -30.87
N SER A 42 9.89 -7.59 -30.03
CA SER A 42 9.74 -7.78 -28.58
C SER A 42 8.39 -7.23 -28.15
N LEU A 43 7.48 -8.10 -27.69
CA LEU A 43 6.31 -7.66 -26.93
C LEU A 43 6.72 -6.54 -25.97
N PRO A 44 5.90 -5.49 -25.75
CA PRO A 44 6.10 -4.61 -24.62
C PRO A 44 5.84 -5.49 -23.39
N SER A 45 6.86 -6.23 -22.97
CA SER A 45 6.98 -6.62 -21.59
C SER A 45 6.98 -5.29 -20.88
N ASP A 46 5.88 -5.02 -20.18
CA ASP A 46 5.87 -4.12 -19.05
C ASP A 46 6.96 -4.64 -18.12
N LYS A 47 8.20 -4.28 -18.42
CA LYS A 47 9.32 -4.47 -17.52
C LYS A 47 9.00 -3.50 -16.41
N VAL A 48 8.19 -3.96 -15.46
CA VAL A 48 7.99 -3.34 -14.16
C VAL A 48 9.40 -3.01 -13.71
N ARG A 49 9.69 -1.71 -13.65
CA ARG A 49 11.03 -1.26 -13.33
C ARG A 49 11.37 -1.92 -11.99
N PRO A 50 12.50 -2.63 -11.88
CA PRO A 50 12.84 -3.29 -10.63
C PRO A 50 12.79 -2.24 -9.52
N ALA A 51 12.14 -2.59 -8.42
CA ALA A 51 11.99 -1.70 -7.29
C ALA A 51 13.38 -1.18 -6.92
N ARG A 52 13.51 0.14 -6.81
CA ARG A 52 14.81 0.74 -6.49
C ARG A 52 15.23 0.24 -5.10
N PRO A 53 16.50 -0.18 -4.93
CA PRO A 53 16.99 -0.58 -3.63
C PRO A 53 16.77 0.56 -2.63
N CYS A 54 16.19 0.19 -1.50
CA CYS A 54 15.82 1.07 -0.42
C CYS A 54 16.79 0.89 0.75
N LYS A 55 17.04 1.96 1.50
CA LYS A 55 17.92 1.92 2.70
C LYS A 55 17.57 0.84 3.73
N ILE A 56 16.33 0.34 3.71
CA ILE A 56 15.85 -0.69 4.63
C ILE A 56 16.19 -2.10 4.15
N ASP A 57 16.49 -2.29 2.86
CA ASP A 57 16.68 -3.61 2.25
C ASP A 57 17.77 -4.44 2.95
N PRO A 58 18.94 -3.87 3.35
CA PRO A 58 19.96 -4.61 4.08
C PRO A 58 19.55 -5.09 5.48
N PHE A 59 18.47 -4.51 6.05
CA PHE A 59 18.02 -4.80 7.41
C PHE A 59 16.78 -5.70 7.45
N LYS A 60 16.27 -6.12 6.28
CA LYS A 60 15.02 -6.89 6.16
C LYS A 60 15.11 -8.25 6.81
N ASP A 61 16.24 -8.93 6.65
CA ASP A 61 16.46 -10.28 7.19
C ASP A 61 16.50 -10.22 8.73
N TYR A 62 17.29 -9.30 9.28
CA TYR A 62 17.33 -9.04 10.72
C TYR A 62 15.93 -8.73 11.28
N LEU A 63 15.18 -7.82 10.63
CA LEU A 63 13.84 -7.45 11.07
C LEU A 63 12.87 -8.65 11.03
N HIS A 64 12.98 -9.50 10.01
CA HIS A 64 12.15 -10.69 9.88
C HIS A 64 12.46 -11.69 11.00
N GLU A 65 13.73 -12.07 11.19
CA GLU A 65 14.16 -12.97 12.27
C GLU A 65 13.76 -12.43 13.65
N ARG A 66 13.92 -11.12 13.87
CA ARG A 66 13.57 -10.47 15.12
C ARG A 66 12.07 -10.50 15.41
N ILE A 67 11.23 -10.30 14.39
CA ILE A 67 9.77 -10.38 14.50
C ILE A 67 9.34 -11.82 14.75
N GLU A 68 9.92 -12.79 14.04
CA GLU A 68 9.61 -14.21 14.24
C GLU A 68 9.99 -14.67 15.66
N ALA A 69 11.17 -14.31 16.15
CA ALA A 69 11.63 -14.65 17.49
C ALA A 69 10.78 -14.04 18.61
N ALA A 70 10.07 -12.94 18.34
CA ALA A 70 9.21 -12.29 19.31
C ALA A 70 7.79 -12.86 19.37
N ARG A 71 7.40 -13.72 18.41
CA ARG A 71 6.05 -14.26 18.37
C ARG A 71 5.72 -15.03 19.66
N PRO A 72 4.50 -14.87 20.21
CA PRO A 72 3.35 -14.17 19.64
C PRO A 72 3.31 -12.65 19.90
N HIS A 73 4.28 -12.10 20.63
CA HIS A 73 4.30 -10.69 21.02
C HIS A 73 4.73 -9.78 19.87
N TRP A 74 4.24 -8.53 19.91
CA TRP A 74 4.56 -7.51 18.90
C TRP A 74 5.61 -6.53 19.43
N ILE A 75 6.75 -6.42 18.73
CA ILE A 75 7.78 -5.42 19.03
C ILE A 75 7.35 -4.06 18.45
N PRO A 76 7.30 -2.99 19.26
CA PRO A 76 7.04 -1.64 18.74
C PRO A 76 8.06 -1.20 17.70
N ALA A 77 7.60 -0.50 16.65
CA ALA A 77 8.47 0.01 15.59
C ALA A 77 9.62 0.89 16.09
N THR A 78 9.43 1.58 17.23
CA THR A 78 10.45 2.41 17.87
C THR A 78 11.60 1.59 18.45
N VAL A 79 11.33 0.39 18.96
CA VAL A 79 12.35 -0.53 19.46
C VAL A 79 13.15 -1.09 18.30
N LEU A 80 12.47 -1.62 17.28
CA LEU A 80 13.12 -2.10 16.05
C LEU A 80 13.95 -1.01 15.38
N LEU A 81 13.47 0.24 15.38
CA LEU A 81 14.24 1.37 14.86
C LEU A 81 15.55 1.58 15.61
N ARG A 82 15.53 1.51 16.96
CA ARG A 82 16.74 1.66 17.78
C ARG A 82 17.74 0.55 17.48
N GLU A 83 17.26 -0.70 17.40
CA GLU A 83 18.09 -1.86 17.06
C GLU A 83 18.77 -1.70 15.70
N ILE A 84 18.01 -1.42 14.62
CA ILE A 84 18.60 -1.27 13.28
C ILE A 84 19.43 0.01 13.13
N THR A 85 19.13 1.07 13.88
CA THR A 85 19.96 2.28 13.90
C THR A 85 21.34 1.97 14.47
N ALA A 86 21.41 1.14 15.53
CA ALA A 86 22.68 0.66 16.07
C ALA A 86 23.46 -0.22 15.07
N LEU A 87 22.75 -0.91 14.16
CA LEU A 87 23.34 -1.66 13.05
C LEU A 87 23.70 -0.80 11.82
N GLY A 88 23.52 0.52 11.89
CA GLY A 88 23.90 1.47 10.83
C GLY A 88 22.76 1.92 9.90
N TYR A 89 21.49 1.71 10.27
CA TYR A 89 20.36 2.19 9.49
C TYR A 89 20.25 3.72 9.53
N SER A 90 20.35 4.36 8.35
CA SER A 90 20.24 5.83 8.18
C SER A 90 18.90 6.27 7.56
N GLY A 91 17.88 5.42 7.61
CA GLY A 91 16.56 5.71 7.06
C GLY A 91 15.55 6.17 8.11
N GLY A 92 14.40 6.66 7.66
CA GLY A 92 13.33 7.13 8.55
C GLY A 92 12.44 6.01 9.07
N VAL A 93 11.77 6.29 10.21
CA VAL A 93 10.80 5.38 10.85
C VAL A 93 9.61 5.03 9.95
N SER A 94 9.21 5.93 9.05
CA SER A 94 8.06 5.71 8.16
C SER A 94 8.30 4.54 7.20
N ARG A 95 9.54 4.38 6.69
CA ARG A 95 9.90 3.22 5.85
C ARG A 95 9.90 1.93 6.65
N LEU A 96 10.42 1.96 7.87
CA LEU A 96 10.37 0.82 8.78
C LEU A 96 8.91 0.40 9.04
N LYS A 97 8.05 1.35 9.43
CA LYS A 97 6.62 1.10 9.66
C LYS A 97 5.92 0.51 8.43
N ALA A 98 6.20 1.05 7.24
CA ALA A 98 5.63 0.54 5.99
C ALA A 98 6.06 -0.91 5.73
N TYR A 99 7.34 -1.23 5.97
CA TYR A 99 7.86 -2.59 5.80
C TYR A 99 7.28 -3.57 6.83
N ILE A 100 7.19 -3.19 8.10
CA ILE A 100 6.79 -4.14 9.15
C ILE A 100 5.26 -4.32 9.29
N ARG A 101 4.47 -3.39 8.74
CA ARG A 101 3.00 -3.39 8.85
C ARG A 101 2.34 -4.73 8.48
N PRO A 102 2.74 -5.43 7.40
CA PRO A 102 2.14 -6.72 7.03
C PRO A 102 2.36 -7.84 8.04
N PHE A 103 3.44 -7.77 8.86
CA PHE A 103 3.74 -8.80 9.85
C PHE A 103 2.96 -8.63 11.16
N LYS A 104 2.32 -7.46 11.37
CA LYS A 104 1.51 -7.21 12.56
C LYS A 104 0.18 -7.96 12.44
N ARG A 105 0.06 -9.10 13.12
CA ARG A 105 -1.25 -9.74 13.33
C ARG A 105 -2.08 -8.93 14.31
N LYS A 106 -3.32 -8.63 13.94
CA LYS A 106 -4.31 -8.10 14.88
C LYS A 106 -4.82 -9.29 15.68
N ALA A 107 -4.57 -9.31 16.98
CA ALA A 107 -5.23 -10.29 17.83
C ALA A 107 -6.74 -10.01 17.77
N GLU A 108 -7.52 -11.04 17.49
CA GLU A 108 -8.97 -10.97 17.70
C GLU A 108 -9.19 -11.08 19.21
N GLU A 109 -9.50 -9.96 19.84
CA GLU A 109 -9.98 -9.98 21.22
C GLU A 109 -11.36 -10.63 21.19
N PRO A 110 -11.58 -11.74 21.92
CA PRO A 110 -12.89 -12.38 21.96
C PRO A 110 -13.89 -11.38 22.52
N LEU A 111 -15.00 -11.20 21.81
CA LEU A 111 -16.12 -10.42 22.32
C LEU A 111 -16.74 -11.20 23.49
N VAL A 112 -16.32 -10.89 24.71
CA VAL A 112 -16.96 -11.43 25.91
C VAL A 112 -18.25 -10.64 26.12
N ARG A 113 -19.37 -11.20 25.67
CA ARG A 113 -20.69 -10.66 25.98
C ARG A 113 -20.97 -10.92 27.46
N PHE A 114 -21.06 -9.86 28.24
CA PHE A 114 -21.43 -9.93 29.65
C PHE A 114 -22.93 -9.64 29.76
N GLU A 115 -23.72 -10.68 30.00
CA GLU A 115 -25.14 -10.54 30.34
C GLU A 115 -25.33 -10.71 31.84
N THR A 116 -25.91 -9.70 32.49
CA THR A 116 -26.32 -9.79 33.89
C THR A 116 -27.80 -10.06 34.00
N LEU A 117 -28.17 -10.87 34.99
CA LEU A 117 -29.58 -11.09 35.33
C LEU A 117 -30.30 -9.76 35.64
N PRO A 118 -31.61 -9.67 35.37
CA PRO A 118 -32.43 -8.53 35.78
C PRO A 118 -32.23 -8.20 37.28
N GLY A 119 -32.04 -6.92 37.60
CA GLY A 119 -31.83 -6.45 38.98
C GLY A 119 -30.41 -6.60 39.54
N LYS A 120 -29.46 -7.17 38.78
CA LYS A 120 -28.03 -7.21 39.16
C LYS A 120 -27.17 -6.12 38.50
N GLN A 121 -27.68 -5.48 37.45
CA GLN A 121 -27.02 -4.36 36.77
C GLN A 121 -28.07 -3.34 36.33
N MET A 122 -27.72 -2.06 36.43
CA MET A 122 -28.45 -0.95 35.84
C MET A 122 -27.52 -0.26 34.85
N GLN A 123 -27.95 -0.14 33.59
CA GLN A 123 -27.25 0.65 32.59
C GLN A 123 -27.84 2.06 32.60
N VAL A 124 -26.97 3.07 32.68
CA VAL A 124 -27.35 4.47 32.77
C VAL A 124 -26.53 5.23 31.73
N ASP A 125 -27.22 5.92 30.83
CA ASP A 125 -26.57 6.67 29.75
C ASP A 125 -26.49 8.14 30.13
N PHE A 126 -25.27 8.63 30.34
CA PHE A 126 -25.06 10.04 30.65
C PHE A 126 -25.27 10.89 29.40
N THR A 127 -26.22 11.82 29.46
CA THR A 127 -26.45 12.83 28.43
C THR A 127 -26.20 14.23 28.95
N THR A 128 -25.72 15.11 28.07
CA THR A 128 -25.53 16.52 28.40
C THR A 128 -26.51 17.36 27.58
N ILE A 129 -27.53 17.88 28.26
CA ILE A 129 -28.52 18.77 27.66
C ILE A 129 -27.99 20.20 27.77
N ARG A 130 -27.70 20.82 26.63
CA ARG A 130 -27.22 22.21 26.59
C ARG A 130 -28.40 23.16 26.38
N ARG A 131 -28.74 23.94 27.40
CA ARG A 131 -29.68 25.07 27.28
C ARG A 131 -29.06 26.31 27.92
N GLY A 132 -28.53 27.21 27.09
CA GLY A 132 -27.85 28.42 27.55
C GLY A 132 -26.42 28.20 28.02
N ARG A 133 -25.88 29.14 28.82
CA ARG A 133 -24.47 29.16 29.25
C ARG A 133 -24.08 28.03 30.22
N GLN A 134 -25.06 27.35 30.83
CA GLN A 134 -24.81 26.27 31.77
C GLN A 134 -25.37 24.95 31.23
N PRO A 135 -24.51 23.96 30.92
CA PRO A 135 -24.95 22.65 30.47
C PRO A 135 -25.49 21.82 31.65
N LEU A 136 -26.63 21.15 31.46
CA LEU A 136 -27.20 20.21 32.42
C LEU A 136 -26.74 18.79 32.07
N LYS A 137 -26.24 18.05 33.07
CA LYS A 137 -25.92 16.63 32.92
C LYS A 137 -27.08 15.81 33.49
N ALA A 138 -27.57 14.86 32.71
CA ALA A 138 -28.60 13.90 33.09
C ALA A 138 -28.09 12.47 32.85
N PHE A 139 -28.72 11.49 33.48
CA PHE A 139 -28.35 10.08 33.42
C PHE A 139 -29.62 9.23 33.55
#